data_AF-A0A1C7LK66-F1
#
_entry.id   AF-A0A1C7LK66-F1
#
_cell.length_a   1.000
_cell.length_b   1.000
_cell.length_c   1.000
_cell.angle_alpha   90.00
_cell.angle_beta   90.00
_cell.angle_gamma   90.00
#
_symmetry.space_group_name_H-M   'P 1'
#
loop_
_entity.id
_entity.type
_entity.pdbx_description
1 polymer ?
#
loop_
_entity_poly.entity_id
_entity_poly.type
_entity_poly.pdbx_seq_one_letter_code
_entity_poly.pdbx_strand_id
1 'polypeptide(L)'
;MQAGGQTPVFVMNTAPERQSGRKAQISNITAAKTVADVIRTCLGPKAMLKMILDPMGGILLTNDGNAILREIDVAHPAAKNMIELSRTQDEECGDGTTSVIILAGEILAQSSPSSNATSTLS
;
A
#
# COMPACT_ATOMS: atom_id res chain seq x y z
N MET A 1 -11.58 -37.91 47.03
CA MET A 1 -10.17 -37.66 46.67
C MET A 1 -9.88 -38.55 45.48
N GLN A 2 -9.43 -38.14 44.30
CA GLN A 2 -8.75 -36.94 43.86
C GLN A 2 -9.04 -36.75 42.35
N ALA A 3 -9.10 -35.50 41.92
CA ALA A 3 -9.59 -35.04 40.63
C ALA A 3 -8.79 -35.54 39.42
N GLY A 4 -9.51 -35.85 38.33
CA GLY A 4 -8.93 -36.09 37.02
C GLY A 4 -8.23 -34.85 36.49
N GLY A 5 -6.94 -34.96 36.20
CA GLY A 5 -6.14 -33.88 35.64
C GLY A 5 -6.54 -33.58 34.20
N GLN A 6 -7.28 -32.50 34.00
CA GLN A 6 -7.36 -31.86 32.69
C GLN A 6 -5.99 -31.24 32.39
N THR A 7 -5.29 -31.77 31.40
CA THR A 7 -4.13 -31.09 30.81
C THR A 7 -4.62 -29.75 30.24
N PRO A 8 -4.04 -28.60 30.63
CA PRO A 8 -4.46 -27.31 30.12
C PRO A 8 -4.10 -27.24 28.63
N VAL A 9 -5.13 -27.24 27.77
CA VAL A 9 -4.97 -26.96 26.35
C VAL A 9 -4.74 -25.45 26.23
N PHE A 10 -3.51 -25.06 25.92
CA PHE A 10 -3.17 -23.67 25.64
C PHE A 10 -3.71 -23.33 24.25
N VAL A 11 -4.92 -22.77 24.19
CA VAL A 11 -5.44 -22.17 22.96
C VAL A 11 -4.70 -20.85 22.76
N MET A 12 -3.58 -20.89 22.04
CA MET A 12 -2.92 -19.66 21.61
C MET A 12 -3.84 -18.99 20.60
N ASN A 13 -4.52 -17.93 21.04
CA ASN A 13 -5.25 -17.06 20.12
C ASN A 13 -4.23 -16.22 19.34
N THR A 14 -3.54 -16.82 18.38
CA THR A 14 -2.98 -16.09 17.23
C THR A 14 -4.12 -15.80 16.27
N ALA A 15 -5.14 -15.07 16.71
CA ALA A 15 -6.13 -14.56 15.77
C ALA A 15 -5.37 -13.66 14.78
N PRO A 16 -5.35 -13.98 13.48
CA PRO A 16 -4.81 -13.06 12.50
C PRO A 16 -5.59 -11.75 12.60
N GLU A 17 -4.87 -10.63 12.55
CA GLU A 17 -5.47 -9.30 12.60
C GLU A 17 -6.34 -9.11 11.34
N ARG A 18 -7.63 -9.42 11.47
CA ARG A 18 -8.58 -9.42 10.35
C ARG A 18 -9.33 -8.12 10.32
N GLN A 19 -8.97 -7.26 9.38
CA GLN A 19 -9.80 -6.11 9.05
C GLN A 19 -10.96 -6.56 8.15
N SER A 20 -12.18 -6.09 8.43
CA SER A 20 -13.39 -6.45 7.67
C SER A 20 -14.22 -5.23 7.31
N GLY A 21 -14.98 -5.36 6.22
CA GLY A 21 -15.92 -4.36 5.73
C GLY A 21 -15.27 -3.04 5.35
N ARG A 22 -15.96 -1.93 5.66
CA ARG A 22 -15.57 -0.57 5.26
C ARG A 22 -14.20 -0.14 5.79
N LYS A 23 -13.81 -0.61 6.99
CA LYS A 23 -12.51 -0.28 7.58
C LYS A 23 -11.35 -0.86 6.77
N ALA A 24 -11.48 -2.11 6.31
CA ALA A 24 -10.48 -2.74 5.45
C ALA A 24 -10.36 -2.02 4.10
N GLN A 25 -11.49 -1.62 3.51
CA GLN A 25 -11.49 -0.86 2.26
C GLN A 25 -10.76 0.49 2.41
N ILE A 26 -11.07 1.24 3.47
CA ILE A 26 -10.40 2.52 3.73
C ILE A 26 -8.90 2.32 3.96
N SER A 27 -8.50 1.30 4.72
CA SER A 27 -7.07 0.97 4.92
C SER A 27 -6.36 0.68 3.59
N ASN A 28 -6.96 -0.18 2.76
CA ASN A 28 -6.42 -0.54 1.44
C ASN A 28 -6.26 0.69 0.52
N ILE A 29 -7.29 1.52 0.44
CA ILE A 29 -7.29 2.74 -0.38
C ILE A 29 -6.24 3.73 0.13
N THR A 30 -6.15 3.92 1.44
CA THR A 30 -5.17 4.84 2.04
C THR A 30 -3.75 4.38 1.77
N ALA A 31 -3.47 3.08 1.89
CA ALA A 31 -2.16 2.52 1.58
C ALA A 31 -1.78 2.73 0.10
N ALA A 32 -2.67 2.40 -0.83
CA ALA A 32 -2.42 2.58 -2.26
C ALA A 32 -2.26 4.05 -2.66
N LYS A 33 -3.08 4.95 -2.09
CA LYS A 33 -2.97 6.39 -2.31
C LYS A 33 -1.64 6.94 -1.79
N THR A 34 -1.21 6.50 -0.61
CA THR A 34 0.09 6.92 -0.04
C THR A 34 1.24 6.58 -0.99
N VAL A 35 1.23 5.37 -1.57
CA VAL A 35 2.24 4.95 -2.56
C VAL A 35 2.21 5.85 -3.80
N ALA A 36 1.02 6.14 -4.32
CA ALA A 36 0.88 7.03 -5.47
C ALA A 36 1.38 8.45 -5.19
N ASP A 37 1.11 8.99 -4.00
CA ASP A 37 1.52 10.34 -3.62
C ASP A 37 3.05 10.47 -3.43
N VAL A 38 3.75 9.40 -3.04
CA VAL A 38 5.22 9.38 -2.94
C VAL A 38 5.89 9.69 -4.29
N ILE A 39 5.39 9.07 -5.36
CA ILE A 39 5.96 9.19 -6.70
C ILE A 39 5.25 10.24 -7.58
N ARG A 40 4.15 10.84 -7.10
CA ARG A 40 3.36 11.84 -7.86
C ARG A 40 4.22 12.98 -8.41
N THR A 41 5.22 13.42 -7.66
CA THR A 41 6.12 14.51 -8.06
C THR A 41 7.17 14.12 -9.08
N CYS A 42 7.32 12.83 -9.36
CA CYS A 42 8.25 12.29 -10.36
C CYS A 42 7.64 12.29 -11.76
N LEU A 43 6.36 12.64 -11.90
CA LEU A 43 5.66 12.67 -13.18
C LEU A 43 5.95 13.96 -13.96
N GLY A 44 6.30 13.81 -15.23
CA GLY A 44 6.38 14.90 -16.22
C GLY A 44 7.80 15.46 -16.46
N PRO A 45 7.94 16.43 -17.38
CA PRO A 45 9.25 16.95 -17.81
C PRO A 45 9.96 17.80 -16.74
N LYS A 46 9.24 18.21 -15.69
CA LYS A 46 9.79 18.89 -14.49
C LYS A 46 9.71 17.96 -13.27
N ALA A 47 10.00 16.68 -13.47
CA ALA A 47 10.03 15.69 -12.41
C ALA A 47 11.03 16.09 -11.32
N MET A 48 10.63 15.91 -10.07
CA MET A 48 11.53 16.05 -8.93
C MET A 48 12.26 14.74 -8.66
N LEU A 49 13.58 14.80 -8.53
CA LEU A 49 14.39 13.66 -8.09
C LEU A 49 14.08 13.33 -6.62
N LYS A 50 14.07 12.04 -6.31
CA LYS A 50 14.02 11.53 -4.94
C LYS A 50 15.40 11.05 -4.54
N MET A 51 15.78 11.39 -3.32
CA MET A 51 16.94 10.81 -2.65
C MET A 51 16.45 9.70 -1.74
N ILE A 52 16.86 8.47 -2.01
CA ILE A 52 16.56 7.28 -1.22
C ILE A 52 17.86 6.88 -0.51
N LEU A 53 17.74 6.60 0.78
CA LEU A 53 18.85 6.14 1.62
C LEU A 53 18.59 4.69 1.99
N ASP A 54 19.48 3.80 1.54
CA ASP A 54 19.42 2.39 1.88
C ASP A 54 19.82 2.17 3.35
N PRO A 55 19.35 1.09 4.00
CA PRO A 55 19.76 0.75 5.37
C PRO A 55 21.28 0.58 5.55
N MET A 56 22.00 0.30 4.46
CA MET A 56 23.46 0.15 4.43
C MET A 56 24.21 1.47 4.18
N GLY A 57 23.50 2.60 4.09
CA GLY A 57 24.07 3.92 3.82
C GLY A 57 24.32 4.23 2.33
N GLY A 58 23.79 3.40 1.41
CA GLY A 58 23.77 3.69 -0.02
C GLY A 58 22.82 4.85 -0.33
N ILE A 59 23.21 5.74 -1.25
CA ILE A 59 22.37 6.86 -1.68
C ILE A 59 21.98 6.65 -3.14
N LEU A 60 20.68 6.50 -3.39
CA LEU A 60 20.12 6.45 -4.73
C LEU A 60 19.37 7.76 -5.03
N LEU A 61 19.72 8.40 -6.15
CA LEU A 61 19.05 9.59 -6.66
C LEU A 61 18.36 9.25 -7.97
N THR A 62 17.03 9.24 -7.98
CA THR A 62 16.26 8.85 -9.17
C THR A 62 14.89 9.54 -9.23
N ASN A 63 14.36 9.68 -10.44
CA ASN A 63 12.98 10.09 -10.72
C ASN A 63 12.17 8.96 -11.36
N ASP A 64 12.74 7.77 -11.58
CA ASP A 64 11.97 6.63 -12.07
C ASP A 64 11.10 6.08 -10.94
N GLY A 65 9.78 6.17 -11.11
CA GLY A 65 8.80 5.64 -10.16
C GLY A 65 8.99 4.15 -9.88
N ASN A 66 9.35 3.33 -10.87
CA ASN A 66 9.54 1.90 -10.68
C ASN A 66 10.79 1.61 -9.81
N ALA A 67 11.92 2.26 -10.10
CA ALA A 67 13.11 2.19 -9.25
C ALA A 67 12.82 2.66 -7.81
N ILE A 68 12.11 3.78 -7.65
CA ILE A 68 11.74 4.29 -6.31
C ILE A 68 10.91 3.27 -5.54
N LEU A 69 9.89 2.68 -6.20
CA LEU A 69 8.99 1.73 -5.58
C LEU A 69 9.66 0.41 -5.20
N ARG A 70 10.76 0.03 -5.85
CA ARG A 70 11.54 -1.17 -5.51
C ARG A 70 12.39 -1.01 -4.25
N GLU A 71 12.81 0.20 -3.93
CA GLU A 71 13.63 0.47 -2.74
C GLU A 71 12.82 0.71 -1.46
N ILE A 72 11.50 0.96 -1.58
CA ILE A 72 10.64 1.21 -0.42
C ILE A 72 10.17 -0.11 0.18
N ASP A 73 10.44 -0.34 1.46
CA ASP A 73 9.85 -1.45 2.21
C ASP A 73 8.40 -1.13 2.60
N VAL A 74 7.47 -2.01 2.22
CA VAL A 74 6.04 -1.83 2.46
C VAL A 74 5.42 -3.06 3.11
N ALA A 75 4.83 -2.86 4.29
CA ALA A 75 4.14 -3.93 5.02
C ALA A 75 2.73 -4.20 4.49
N HIS A 76 2.03 -3.17 3.99
CA HIS A 76 0.62 -3.26 3.67
C HIS A 76 0.38 -4.00 2.32
N PRO A 77 -0.47 -5.04 2.25
CA PRO A 77 -0.67 -5.83 1.03
C PRO A 77 -1.13 -5.02 -0.18
N ALA A 78 -2.09 -4.09 0.01
CA ALA A 78 -2.55 -3.22 -1.07
C ALA A 78 -1.43 -2.35 -1.67
N ALA A 79 -0.43 -1.96 -0.88
CA ALA A 79 0.71 -1.21 -1.37
C ALA A 79 1.69 -2.10 -2.16
N LYS A 80 1.88 -3.36 -1.73
CA LYS A 80 2.66 -4.35 -2.51
C LYS A 80 2.07 -4.57 -3.90
N ASN A 81 0.74 -4.69 -4.00
CA ASN A 81 0.07 -4.82 -5.30
C ASN A 81 0.32 -3.61 -6.21
N MET A 82 0.45 -2.39 -5.65
CA MET A 82 0.81 -1.21 -6.45
C MET A 82 2.24 -1.34 -6.99
N ILE A 83 3.20 -1.81 -6.19
CA ILE A 83 4.58 -2.03 -6.64
C ILE A 83 4.63 -3.08 -7.76
N GLU A 84 3.92 -4.19 -7.60
CA GLU A 84 3.81 -5.23 -8.63
C GLU A 84 3.21 -4.70 -9.93
N LEU A 85 2.17 -3.86 -9.84
CA LEU A 85 1.57 -3.22 -11.00
C LEU A 85 2.55 -2.30 -11.74
N SER A 86 3.38 -1.53 -11.03
CA SER A 86 4.46 -0.73 -11.64
C SER A 86 5.48 -1.61 -12.37
N ARG A 87 5.84 -2.74 -11.74
CA ARG A 87 6.80 -3.70 -12.31
C ARG A 87 6.26 -4.33 -13.59
N THR A 88 5.01 -4.77 -13.59
CA THR A 88 4.40 -5.34 -14.80
C THR A 88 4.32 -4.31 -15.93
N GLN A 89 4.00 -3.05 -15.62
CA GLN A 89 4.00 -1.98 -16.63
C GLN A 89 5.40 -1.76 -17.23
N ASP A 90 6.44 -1.82 -16.40
CA ASP A 90 7.85 -1.73 -16.82
C ASP A 90 8.26 -2.91 -17.72
N GLU A 91 7.87 -4.13 -17.35
CA GLU A 91 8.19 -5.36 -18.11
C GLU A 91 7.47 -5.43 -19.46
N GLU A 92 6.21 -5.01 -19.54
CA GLU A 92 5.39 -5.12 -20.75
C GLU A 92 5.59 -3.94 -21.73
N CYS A 93 5.72 -2.72 -21.22
CA CYS A 93 5.76 -1.51 -22.04
C CYS A 93 7.03 -0.69 -21.87
N GLY A 94 7.66 -0.72 -20.69
CA GLY A 94 8.86 0.07 -20.37
C GLY A 94 8.63 1.59 -20.20
N ASP A 95 7.37 2.06 -20.26
CA ASP A 95 7.00 3.46 -20.00
C ASP A 95 5.65 3.53 -19.28
N GLY A 96 5.34 4.69 -18.69
CA GLY A 96 4.09 4.97 -18.01
C GLY A 96 4.00 4.36 -16.61
N THR A 97 5.09 3.79 -16.07
CA THR A 97 5.16 3.21 -14.72
C THR A 97 4.61 4.16 -13.67
N THR A 98 5.05 5.42 -13.71
CA THR A 98 4.62 6.48 -12.78
C THR A 98 3.16 6.89 -13.01
N SER A 99 2.74 7.06 -14.26
CA SER A 99 1.38 7.48 -14.63
C SER A 99 0.34 6.45 -14.20
N VAL A 100 0.60 5.17 -14.42
CA VAL A 100 -0.31 4.07 -14.12
C VAL A 100 -0.55 3.95 -12.61
N ILE A 101 0.48 4.13 -11.79
CA ILE A 101 0.38 4.12 -10.34
C ILE A 101 -0.42 5.33 -9.81
N ILE A 102 -0.14 6.52 -10.34
CA ILE A 102 -0.87 7.74 -9.95
C ILE A 102 -2.36 7.60 -10.29
N LEU A 103 -2.67 7.10 -11.49
CA LEU A 103 -4.05 6.90 -11.93
C LEU A 103 -4.77 5.86 -11.06
N ALA A 104 -4.13 4.73 -10.76
CA ALA A 104 -4.69 3.70 -9.89
C ALA A 104 -4.98 4.24 -8.48
N GLY A 105 -4.04 5.01 -7.90
CA GLY A 105 -4.23 5.65 -6.60
C GLY A 105 -5.39 6.65 -6.60
N GLU A 106 -5.54 7.43 -7.68
CA GLU A 106 -6.63 8.41 -7.82
C GLU A 106 -8.00 7.72 -7.97
N ILE A 107 -8.10 6.66 -8.77
CA ILE A 107 -9.35 5.86 -8.90
C ILE A 107 -9.76 5.27 -7.55
N LEU A 108 -8.80 4.75 -6.78
CA LEU A 108 -9.06 4.23 -5.44
C LEU A 108 -9.51 5.33 -4.48
N ALA A 109 -8.91 6.52 -4.56
CA ALA A 109 -9.33 7.67 -3.75
C ALA A 109 -10.77 8.12 -4.07
N GLN A 110 -11.15 8.14 -5.35
CA GLN A 110 -12.50 8.51 -5.79
C GLN A 110 -13.56 7.46 -5.44
N SER A 111 -13.16 6.19 -5.39
CA SER A 111 -14.04 5.08 -4.96
C SER A 111 -14.10 4.91 -3.43
N SER A 112 -13.36 5.71 -2.67
CA SER A 112 -13.45 5.72 -1.21
C SER A 112 -14.91 5.98 -0.81
N PRO A 113 -15.51 5.13 0.03
CA PRO A 113 -16.89 5.31 0.42
C PRO A 113 -17.00 6.60 1.23
N SER A 114 -17.55 7.64 0.62
CA SER A 114 -17.86 8.92 1.24
C SER A 114 -18.68 8.70 2.52
N SER A 115 -18.24 9.26 3.64
CA SER A 115 -18.98 9.27 4.91
C SER A 115 -20.32 10.01 4.85
N ASN A 116 -20.68 10.61 3.71
CA ASN A 116 -21.86 11.48 3.54
C ASN A 116 -23.20 10.77 3.32
N ALA A 117 -23.28 9.43 3.40
CA ALA A 117 -24.55 8.71 3.18
C ALA A 117 -25.26 8.29 4.49
N THR A 118 -24.91 8.86 5.66
CA THR A 118 -25.49 8.42 6.95
C THR A 118 -26.03 9.56 7.84
N SER A 119 -26.07 10.81 7.37
CA SER A 119 -26.58 11.95 8.18
C SER A 119 -27.86 12.61 7.66
N THR A 120 -28.68 11.95 6.84
CA THR A 120 -29.98 12.50 6.36
C THR A 120 -31.19 11.63 6.71
N LEU A 121 -31.09 10.75 7.70
CA LEU A 121 -32.23 10.03 8.26
C LEU A 121 -32.22 10.14 9.79
N SER A 122 -32.52 11.35 10.29
CA SER A 122 -33.03 11.59 11.64
C SER A 122 -34.00 12.77 11.58
#